data_AF-A0A963YW10-F1
#
_entry.id   AF-A0A963YW10-F1
#
_cell.length_a   1.000
_cell.length_b   1.000
_cell.length_c   1.000
_cell.angle_alpha   90.00
_cell.angle_beta   90.00
_cell.angle_gamma   90.00
#
_symmetry.space_group_name_H-M   'P 1'
#
loop_
_entity.id
_entity.type
_entity.pdbx_description
1 polymer ?
#
loop_
_entity_poly.entity_id
_entity_poly.type
_entity_poly.pdbx_seq_one_letter_code
_entity_poly.pdbx_strand_id
1 'polypeptide(L)'
;MKPLSAFLILLLAAVLEAGGDAILRRGLHGHDLTVRLGLIIAGGLVLTAYGVTVNLPPWDFGRLLGVYVALFFVVAQVINRAAFGVTPTAPVLLGGALILSGALVMTFWRA
;
A
#
# COMPACT_ATOMS: atom_id res chain seq x y z
N MET A 1 -10.66 8.69 17.46
CA MET A 1 -9.38 9.23 16.93
C MET A 1 -9.67 10.47 16.09
N LYS A 2 -8.75 11.44 16.02
CA LYS A 2 -8.91 12.58 15.10
C LYS A 2 -8.83 12.06 13.65
N PRO A 3 -9.60 12.60 12.70
CA PRO A 3 -9.59 12.13 11.31
C PRO A 3 -8.19 12.20 10.69
N LEU A 4 -7.42 13.24 11.01
CA LEU A 4 -6.04 13.41 10.59
C LEU A 4 -5.13 12.27 11.08
N SER A 5 -5.25 11.84 12.35
CA SER A 5 -4.41 10.74 12.86
C SER A 5 -4.72 9.42 12.18
N ALA A 6 -6.00 9.15 11.86
CA ALA A 6 -6.37 7.94 11.13
C ALA A 6 -5.78 7.96 9.72
N PHE A 7 -5.90 9.09 9.02
CA PHE A 7 -5.30 9.26 7.69
C PHE A 7 -3.78 9.05 7.69
N LEU A 8 -3.07 9.63 8.66
CA LEU A 8 -1.61 9.46 8.76
C LEU A 8 -1.21 8.00 9.02
N ILE A 9 -1.97 7.26 9.83
CA ILE A 9 -1.70 5.83 10.07
C ILE A 9 -1.97 5.01 8.81
N LEU A 10 -3.06 5.28 8.09
CA LEU A 10 -3.37 4.60 6.83
C LEU A 10 -2.32 4.92 5.75
N LEU A 11 -1.83 6.15 5.69
CA LEU A 11 -0.75 6.54 4.79
C LEU A 11 0.56 5.81 5.15
N LEU A 12 0.90 5.73 6.44
CA LEU A 12 2.04 4.96 6.90
C LEU A 12 1.89 3.48 6.54
N ALA A 13 0.72 2.89 6.77
CA ALA A 13 0.41 1.51 6.41
C ALA A 13 0.57 1.27 4.90
N ALA A 14 0.07 2.17 4.05
CA ALA A 14 0.23 2.08 2.60
C ALA A 14 1.69 2.15 2.14
N VAL A 15 2.52 3.00 2.78
CA VAL A 15 3.97 3.08 2.51
C VAL A 15 4.68 1.80 2.94
N LEU A 16 4.35 1.26 4.11
CA LEU A 16 4.91 0.00 4.59
C LEU A 16 4.50 -1.16 3.69
N GLU A 17 3.23 -1.27 3.31
CA GLU A 17 2.75 -2.36 2.44
C GLU A 17 3.42 -2.30 1.06
N ALA A 18 3.26 -1.18 0.34
CA ALA A 18 3.81 -1.05 -1.01
C ALA A 18 5.35 -1.05 -1.04
N GLY A 19 5.99 -0.55 0.02
CA GLY A 19 7.44 -0.62 0.20
C GLY A 19 7.93 -2.06 0.46
N GLY A 20 7.25 -2.79 1.34
CA GLY A 20 7.51 -4.19 1.62
C GLY A 20 7.37 -5.06 0.37
N ASP A 21 6.32 -4.83 -0.42
CA ASP A 21 6.11 -5.49 -1.71
C ASP A 21 7.24 -5.22 -2.70
N ALA A 22 7.73 -3.97 -2.78
CA ALA A 22 8.85 -3.62 -3.64
C ALA A 22 10.16 -4.32 -3.21
N ILE A 23 10.42 -4.41 -1.90
CA ILE A 23 11.58 -5.13 -1.34
C ILE A 23 11.49 -6.62 -1.66
N LEU A 24 10.34 -7.25 -1.41
CA LEU A 24 10.12 -8.65 -1.73
C LEU A 24 10.28 -8.93 -3.22
N ARG A 25 9.70 -8.08 -4.07
CA ARG A 25 9.82 -8.20 -5.53
C ARG A 25 11.27 -8.17 -5.98
N ARG A 26 12.09 -7.27 -5.43
CA ARG A 26 13.53 -7.23 -5.73
C ARG A 26 14.25 -8.50 -5.26
N GLY A 27 13.94 -8.99 -4.07
CA GLY A 27 14.52 -10.23 -3.55
C GLY A 27 14.19 -11.45 -4.41
N LEU A 28 12.92 -11.60 -4.80
CA LEU A 28 12.44 -12.75 -5.58
C LEU A 28 13.04 -12.83 -7.00
N HIS A 29 13.38 -11.69 -7.60
CA HIS A 29 13.99 -11.62 -8.93
C HIS A 29 15.53 -11.49 -8.90
N GLY A 30 16.15 -11.55 -7.72
CA GLY A 30 17.61 -11.50 -7.56
C GLY A 30 18.29 -12.85 -7.84
N HIS A 31 19.49 -12.81 -8.42
CA HIS A 31 20.29 -14.00 -8.76
C HIS A 31 21.18 -14.49 -7.59
N ASP A 32 21.57 -13.59 -6.69
CA ASP A 32 22.39 -13.91 -5.51
C ASP A 32 21.51 -14.41 -4.37
N LEU A 33 21.77 -15.61 -3.85
CA LEU A 33 20.98 -16.26 -2.81
C LEU A 33 21.03 -15.51 -1.48
N THR A 34 22.18 -14.96 -1.09
CA THR A 34 22.36 -14.25 0.17
C THR A 34 21.57 -12.94 0.15
N VAL A 35 21.71 -12.18 -0.93
CA VAL A 35 20.97 -10.92 -1.12
C VAL A 35 19.47 -11.19 -1.21
N ARG A 36 19.07 -12.27 -1.91
CA ARG A 36 17.67 -12.69 -2.01
C ARG A 36 17.05 -13.00 -0.65
N LEU A 37 17.70 -13.83 0.17
CA LEU A 37 17.19 -14.17 1.50
C LEU A 37 17.13 -12.93 2.41
N GLY A 38 18.15 -12.08 2.37
CA GLY A 38 18.17 -10.83 3.12
C GLY A 38 17.01 -9.90 2.76
N LEU A 39 16.74 -9.71 1.46
CA LEU A 39 15.62 -8.91 0.98
C LEU A 39 14.26 -9.54 1.32
N ILE A 40 14.13 -10.86 1.24
CA ILE A 40 12.87 -11.54 1.60
C ILE A 40 12.55 -11.36 3.08
N ILE A 41 13.53 -11.55 3.95
CA ILE A 41 13.37 -11.35 5.40
C ILE A 41 13.04 -9.88 5.68
N ALA A 42 13.78 -8.93 5.10
CA ALA A 42 13.54 -7.51 5.30
C ALA A 42 12.13 -7.10 4.84
N GLY A 43 11.70 -7.53 3.65
CA GLY A 43 10.36 -7.26 3.13
C GLY A 43 9.26 -7.88 3.98
N GLY A 44 9.46 -9.12 4.46
CA GLY A 44 8.52 -9.79 5.37
C GLY A 44 8.37 -9.08 6.71
N LEU A 45 9.46 -8.54 7.28
CA LEU A 45 9.40 -7.73 8.49
C LEU A 45 8.62 -6.43 8.27
N VAL A 46 8.85 -5.76 7.14
CA VAL A 46 8.13 -4.53 6.77
C VAL A 46 6.64 -4.80 6.60
N LEU A 47 6.26 -5.87 5.90
CA LEU A 47 4.85 -6.27 5.75
C LEU A 47 4.21 -6.66 7.09
N THR A 48 4.97 -7.31 7.97
CA THR A 48 4.48 -7.60 9.32
C THR A 48 4.21 -6.31 10.10
N ALA A 49 5.11 -5.32 10.02
CA ALA A 49 4.93 -4.01 10.64
C ALA A 49 3.71 -3.26 10.07
N TYR A 50 3.48 -3.35 8.75
CA TYR A 50 2.24 -2.89 8.11
C TYR A 50 1.01 -3.55 8.74
N GLY A 51 1.00 -4.89 8.81
CA GLY A 51 -0.13 -5.65 9.32
C GLY A 51 -0.50 -5.24 10.75
N VAL A 52 0.50 -5.01 11.60
CA VAL A 52 0.28 -4.44 12.94
C VAL A 52 -0.26 -3.02 12.86
N THR A 53 0.34 -2.15 12.05
CA THR A 53 -0.03 -0.73 11.93
C THR A 53 -1.50 -0.53 11.53
N VAL A 54 -2.00 -1.34 10.59
CA VAL A 54 -3.37 -1.18 10.06
C VAL A 54 -4.44 -1.88 10.92
N ASN A 55 -4.09 -2.95 11.63
CA ASN A 55 -5.06 -3.75 12.39
C ASN A 55 -5.08 -3.45 13.90
N LEU A 56 -4.05 -2.80 14.45
CA LEU A 56 -3.99 -2.45 15.87
C LEU A 56 -5.04 -1.40 16.29
N PRO A 57 -5.35 -0.36 15.47
CA PRO A 57 -6.34 0.64 15.86
C PRO A 57 -7.78 0.07 15.87
N PRO A 58 -8.60 0.38 16.89
CA PRO A 58 -9.98 -0.10 17.00
C PRO A 58 -10.94 0.74 16.15
N TRP A 59 -10.81 0.65 14.82
CA TRP A 59 -11.67 1.35 13.86
C TRP A 59 -12.54 0.38 13.04
N ASP A 60 -13.56 0.93 12.38
CA ASP A 60 -14.29 0.19 11.36
C ASP A 60 -13.42 0.09 10.09
N PHE A 61 -12.72 -1.03 9.98
CA PHE A 61 -11.83 -1.30 8.85
C PHE A 61 -12.59 -1.32 7.53
N GLY A 62 -13.83 -1.83 7.50
CA GLY A 62 -14.63 -1.90 6.27
C GLY A 62 -14.91 -0.50 5.70
N ARG A 63 -15.21 0.46 6.57
CA ARG A 63 -15.41 1.86 6.18
C ARG A 63 -14.13 2.57 5.77
N LEU A 64 -13.01 2.25 6.41
CA LEU A 64 -11.70 2.84 6.08
C LEU A 64 -10.99 2.16 4.90
N LEU A 65 -11.43 0.97 4.52
CA LEU A 65 -10.85 0.16 3.45
C LEU A 65 -10.83 0.92 2.12
N GLY A 66 -11.89 1.66 1.79
CA GLY A 66 -11.94 2.48 0.57
C GLY A 66 -10.80 3.51 0.53
N VAL A 67 -10.66 4.29 1.60
CA VAL A 67 -9.58 5.28 1.74
C VAL A 67 -8.21 4.61 1.70
N TYR A 68 -8.08 3.46 2.37
CA TYR A 68 -6.85 2.69 2.43
C TYR A 68 -6.39 2.21 1.04
N VAL A 69 -7.29 1.57 0.28
CA VAL A 69 -6.97 1.06 -1.07
C VAL A 69 -6.62 2.21 -2.02
N ALA A 70 -7.30 3.35 -1.91
CA ALA A 70 -6.95 4.54 -2.68
C ALA A 70 -5.54 5.04 -2.36
N LEU A 71 -5.17 5.12 -1.08
CA LEU A 71 -3.83 5.51 -0.65
C LEU A 71 -2.78 4.50 -1.11
N PHE A 72 -3.04 3.21 -0.91
CA PHE A 72 -2.17 2.13 -1.37
C PHE A 72 -1.89 2.24 -2.87
N PHE A 73 -2.92 2.43 -3.70
CA PHE A 73 -2.76 2.60 -5.15
C PHE A 73 -1.81 3.75 -5.48
N VAL A 74 -2.03 4.94 -4.91
CA VAL A 74 -1.21 6.13 -5.17
C VAL A 74 0.24 5.89 -4.74
N VAL A 75 0.44 5.40 -3.51
CA VAL A 75 1.77 5.12 -2.96
C VAL A 75 2.50 4.06 -3.78
N ALA A 76 1.80 3.00 -4.21
CA ALA A 76 2.36 1.97 -5.07
C ALA A 76 2.81 2.53 -6.44
N GLN A 77 2.08 3.49 -7.03
CA GLN A 77 2.54 4.15 -8.26
C GLN A 77 3.79 5.00 -8.02
N VAL A 78 3.85 5.73 -6.90
CA VAL A 78 5.03 6.53 -6.52
C VAL A 78 6.25 5.62 -6.32
N ILE A 79 6.09 4.53 -5.56
CA ILE A 79 7.15 3.56 -5.33
C ILE A 79 7.54 2.87 -6.63
N ASN A 80 6.60 2.49 -7.49
CA ASN A 80 6.92 1.89 -8.79
C ASN A 80 7.77 2.81 -9.65
N ARG A 81 7.44 4.11 -9.68
CA ARG A 81 8.22 5.11 -10.40
C ARG A 81 9.60 5.31 -9.79
N ALA A 82 9.70 5.46 -8.47
CA ALA A 82 10.97 5.74 -7.79
C ALA A 82 11.91 4.53 -7.72
N ALA A 83 11.37 3.33 -7.50
CA ALA A 83 12.13 2.11 -7.26
C ALA A 83 12.42 1.30 -8.54
N PHE A 84 11.56 1.40 -9.55
CA PHE A 84 11.67 0.60 -10.78
C PHE A 84 11.65 1.44 -12.07
N GLY A 85 11.48 2.76 -11.98
CA GLY A 85 11.42 3.64 -13.16
C GLY A 85 10.18 3.45 -14.02
N VAL A 86 9.20 2.66 -13.56
CA VAL A 86 8.00 2.32 -14.34
C VAL A 86 6.97 3.45 -14.21
N THR A 87 6.50 3.96 -15.35
CA THR A 87 5.41 4.93 -15.40
C THR A 87 4.06 4.25 -15.61
N PRO A 88 2.99 4.72 -14.95
CA PRO A 88 1.65 4.15 -15.14
C PRO A 88 1.20 4.32 -16.60
N THR A 89 0.71 3.22 -17.18
CA THR A 89 0.14 3.20 -18.53
C THR A 89 -1.32 3.68 -18.50
N ALA A 90 -1.89 4.00 -19.67
CA ALA A 90 -3.29 4.43 -19.77
C ALA A 90 -4.30 3.45 -19.09
N PRO A 91 -4.16 2.11 -19.23
CA PRO A 91 -5.01 1.17 -18.49
C PRO A 91 -4.87 1.26 -16.96
N VAL A 92 -3.65 1.49 -16.45
CA VAL A 92 -3.40 1.65 -15.00
C VAL A 92 -4.07 2.93 -14.49
N LEU A 93 -4.04 4.00 -15.26
CA LEU A 93 -4.71 5.26 -14.90
C LEU A 93 -6.23 5.11 -14.89
N LEU A 94 -6.81 4.45 -15.90
CA LEU A 94 -8.25 4.18 -15.94
C LEU A 94 -8.68 3.27 -14.78
N GLY A 95 -7.94 2.19 -14.52
CA GLY A 95 -8.18 1.32 -13.36
C GLY A 95 -8.04 2.08 -12.04
N GLY A 96 -7.04 2.96 -11.93
CA GLY A 96 -6.85 3.84 -10.79
C GLY A 96 -8.03 4.79 -10.55
N ALA A 97 -8.57 5.38 -11.62
CA ALA A 97 -9.76 6.22 -11.52
C ALA A 97 -10.98 5.44 -10.98
N LEU A 98 -11.14 4.18 -11.42
CA LEU A 98 -12.19 3.31 -10.89
C LEU A 98 -11.98 2.98 -9.41
N ILE A 99 -10.74 2.67 -8.99
CA ILE A 99 -10.40 2.45 -7.57
C ILE A 99 -10.78 3.67 -6.72
N LEU A 100 -10.40 4.88 -7.17
CA LEU A 100 -10.74 6.11 -6.48
C LEU A 100 -12.25 6.33 -6.41
N SER A 101 -12.99 6.04 -7.48
CA SER A 101 -14.44 6.15 -7.48
C SER A 101 -15.10 5.19 -6.48
N GLY A 102 -14.64 3.94 -6.41
CA GLY A 102 -15.11 2.96 -5.42
C GLY A 102 -14.80 3.39 -3.99
N ALA A 103 -13.61 3.95 -3.75
CA ALA A 103 -13.23 4.51 -2.46
C ALA A 103 -14.14 5.65 -2.02
N LEU A 104 -14.52 6.56 -2.94
CA LEU A 104 -15.46 7.63 -2.66
C LEU A 104 -16.84 7.09 -2.27
N VAL A 105 -17.34 6.09 -3.00
CA VAL A 105 -18.62 5.44 -2.67
C VAL A 105 -18.57 4.84 -1.26
N MET A 106 -17.56 4.03 -0.95
CA MET A 106 -17.42 3.41 0.38
C MET A 106 -17.30 4.43 1.51
N THR A 107 -16.72 5.60 1.24
CA THR A 107 -16.44 6.62 2.27
C THR A 107 -17.65 7.54 2.51
N PHE A 108 -18.35 7.94 1.45
CA PHE A 108 -19.38 8.98 1.48
C PHE A 108 -20.81 8.45 1.40
N TRP A 109 -21.03 7.27 0.80
CA TRP A 109 -22.35 6.68 0.73
C TRP A 109 -22.74 6.13 2.11
N ARG A 110 -23.66 6.83 2.77
CA ARG A 110 -24.27 6.40 4.04
C ARG A 110 -25.67 5.92 3.72
N ALA A 111 -25.88 4.60 3.75
CA ALA A 111 -27.19 3.98 3.70
C ALA A 111 -27.70 3.72 5.13
#